data_AF-A0A920BHS0-F1
#
_entry.id   AF-A0A920BHS0-F1
#
_cell.length_a   1.000
_cell.length_b   1.000
_cell.length_c   1.000
_cell.angle_alpha   90.00
_cell.angle_beta   90.00
_cell.angle_gamma   90.00
#
_symmetry.space_group_name_H-M   'P 1'
#
loop_
_entity.id
_entity.type
_entity.pdbx_description
1 polymer ?
#
loop_
_entity_poly.entity_id
_entity_poly.type
_entity_poly.pdbx_seq_one_letter_code
_entity_poly.pdbx_strand_id
1 'polypeptide(L)' 'MRILEASFDDHADLKAGEIKGVEVGTGKGSINLITVKPEGRNELPAADWINGLRLGAEARLGE' A
#
# COMPACT_ATOMS: atom_id res chain seq x y z
N MET A 1 6.32 7.89 6.00
CA MET A 1 5.38 6.78 6.36
C MET A 1 6.16 5.51 6.71
N ARG A 2 5.68 4.68 7.66
CA ARG A 2 6.24 3.35 7.95
C ARG A 2 5.21 2.24 7.71
N ILE A 3 5.65 1.14 7.10
CA ILE A 3 4.86 -0.10 6.99
C ILE A 3 5.20 -0.95 8.23
N LEU A 4 4.17 -1.42 8.95
CA LEU A 4 4.35 -2.25 10.14
C LEU A 4 4.14 -3.73 9.82
N GLU A 5 3.14 -4.03 8.99
CA GLU A 5 2.83 -5.39 8.59
C GLU A 5 2.33 -5.43 7.15
N ALA A 6 2.82 -6.40 6.39
CA ALA A 6 2.41 -6.65 5.03
C ALA A 6 2.59 -8.13 4.67
N SER A 7 1.82 -8.60 3.70
CA SER A 7 1.92 -9.94 3.11
C SER A 7 2.30 -9.82 1.64
N PHE A 8 2.97 -10.84 1.09
CA PHE A 8 3.35 -10.88 -0.31
C PHE A 8 2.32 -11.68 -1.12
N ASP A 9 2.05 -11.25 -2.34
CA ASP A 9 1.24 -11.96 -3.32
C ASP A 9 1.97 -11.99 -4.67
N ASP A 10 2.28 -13.19 -5.18
CA ASP A 10 3.02 -13.34 -6.43
C ASP A 10 2.11 -13.31 -7.68
N HIS A 11 0.79 -13.26 -7.50
CA HIS A 11 -0.19 -13.36 -8.58
C HIS A 11 -0.67 -12.02 -9.13
N ALA A 12 -0.31 -10.91 -8.48
CA ALA A 12 -0.75 -9.59 -8.87
C ALA A 12 0.04 -8.99 -10.05
N ASP A 13 -0.70 -8.51 -11.05
CA ASP A 13 -0.18 -7.85 -12.26
C ASP A 13 -0.06 -6.32 -12.06
N LEU A 14 0.56 -5.89 -10.95
CA LEU A 14 0.78 -4.47 -10.65
C LEU A 14 2.21 -4.05 -10.99
N LYS A 15 2.36 -2.82 -11.52
CA LYS A 15 3.69 -2.27 -11.80
C LYS A 15 4.43 -1.91 -10.52
N ALA A 16 5.76 -1.95 -10.55
CA ALA A 16 6.58 -1.54 -9.40
C ALA A 16 6.26 -0.10 -8.94
N GLY A 17 5.83 0.01 -7.69
CA GLY A 17 5.41 1.25 -7.02
C GLY A 17 3.94 1.62 -7.23
N GLU A 18 3.21 0.94 -8.10
CA GLU A 18 1.78 1.16 -8.33
C GLU A 18 0.97 0.69 -7.13
N ILE A 19 0.10 1.54 -6.59
CA ILE A 19 -0.81 1.19 -5.52
C ILE A 19 -2.21 1.00 -6.07
N LYS A 20 -2.85 -0.10 -5.69
CA LYS A 20 -4.25 -0.38 -6.01
C LYS A 20 -4.98 -0.84 -4.76
N GLY A 21 -5.71 0.08 -4.13
CA GLY A 21 -6.21 -0.20 -2.78
C GLY A 21 -5.02 -0.48 -1.86
N VAL A 22 -5.09 -1.52 -1.04
CA VAL A 22 -4.02 -1.91 -0.09
C VAL A 22 -2.86 -2.68 -0.73
N GLU A 23 -2.93 -2.96 -2.02
CA GLU A 23 -1.92 -3.74 -2.73
C GLU A 23 -0.93 -2.83 -3.43
N VAL A 24 0.37 -3.11 -3.26
CA VAL A 24 1.49 -2.38 -3.84
C VAL A 24 2.20 -3.28 -4.83
N GLY A 25 2.20 -2.93 -6.10
CA GLY A 25 3.01 -3.61 -7.10
C GLY A 25 4.49 -3.45 -6.81
N THR A 26 5.22 -4.54 -6.93
CA THR A 26 6.68 -4.55 -6.81
C THR A 26 7.31 -4.96 -8.14
N GLY A 27 8.64 -5.03 -8.19
CA GLY A 27 9.33 -5.55 -9.38
C GLY A 27 9.02 -7.03 -9.66
N LYS A 28 8.44 -7.77 -8.70
CA LYS A 28 8.04 -9.16 -8.84
C LYS A 28 6.88 -9.49 -7.90
N GLY A 29 5.67 -9.55 -8.46
CA GLY A 29 4.44 -9.67 -7.68
C GLY A 29 4.07 -8.37 -6.95
N SER A 30 3.19 -8.47 -5.96
CA SER A 30 2.72 -7.37 -5.14
C SER A 30 2.87 -7.65 -3.65
N ILE A 31 2.71 -6.58 -2.87
CA ILE A 31 2.69 -6.60 -1.41
C ILE A 31 1.35 -6.04 -0.95
N ASN A 32 0.58 -6.84 -0.23
CA ASN A 32 -0.64 -6.43 0.44
C ASN A 32 -0.31 -5.81 1.80
N LEU A 33 -0.54 -4.50 1.93
CA LEU A 33 -0.36 -3.76 3.18
C LEU A 33 -1.46 -4.16 4.17
N ILE A 34 -1.08 -4.53 5.39
CA ILE A 34 -2.03 -4.87 6.46
C ILE A 34 -2.11 -3.71 7.45
N THR A 35 -0.96 -3.29 7.98
CA THR A 35 -0.88 -2.24 9.00
C THR A 35 0.17 -1.21 8.63
N VAL A 36 -0.22 0.07 8.69
CA VAL A 36 0.63 1.21 8.33
C VAL A 36 0.63 2.26 9.43
N LYS A 37 1.73 3.02 9.49
CA LYS A 37 1.88 4.17 10.38
C LYS A 37 2.21 5.42 9.55
N PRO A 38 1.23 6.28 9.27
CA PRO A 38 1.46 7.56 8.63
C PRO A 38 2.24 8.50 9.55
N GLU A 39 2.85 9.51 8.96
CA GLU A 39 3.53 10.55 9.74
C GLU A 39 2.50 11.40 10.50
N GLY A 40 2.73 11.59 11.80
CA GLY A 40 1.80 12.33 12.66
C GLY A 40 0.53 11.58 13.08
N ARG A 41 0.36 10.29 12.72
CA ARG A 41 -0.75 9.45 13.20
C ARG A 41 -0.27 8.18 13.91
N ASN A 42 -1.17 7.58 14.68
CA ASN A 42 -0.99 6.24 15.22
C ASN A 42 -1.02 5.20 14.10
N GLU A 43 -0.57 3.99 14.41
CA GLU A 43 -0.77 2.83 13.55
C GLU A 43 -2.26 2.62 13.27
N LEU A 44 -2.58 2.31 12.02
CA LEU A 44 -3.93 1.99 11.61
C LEU A 44 -3.92 0.95 10.49
N PRO A 45 -5.05 0.27 10.27
CA PRO A 45 -5.19 -0.67 9.16
C PRO A 45 -4.95 0.04 7.84
N ALA A 46 -4.19 -0.61 6.94
CA ALA A 46 -3.91 -0.06 5.62
C ALA A 46 -5.20 0.23 4.84
N ALA A 47 -6.23 -0.61 5.00
CA ALA A 47 -7.53 -0.38 4.38
C ALA A 47 -8.15 0.95 4.85
N ASP A 48 -8.14 1.22 6.15
CA ASP A 48 -8.69 2.47 6.70
C ASP A 48 -7.88 3.69 6.26
N TRP A 49 -6.55 3.55 6.25
CA TRP A 49 -5.63 4.57 5.76
C TRP A 49 -5.91 4.96 4.31
N ILE A 50 -6.09 3.97 3.43
CA ILE A 50 -6.32 4.19 2.00
C ILE A 50 -7.71 4.74 1.71
N ASN A 51 -8.72 4.31 2.45
CA ASN A 51 -10.05 4.92 2.40
C ASN A 51 -9.98 6.41 2.76
N GLY A 52 -9.15 6.79 3.74
CA GLY A 52 -8.94 8.18 4.13
C GLY A 52 -8.15 9.01 3.11
N LEU A 53 -7.26 8.39 2.33
CA LEU A 53 -6.43 9.09 1.34
C LEU A 53 -7.13 9.36 -0.01
N ARG A 54 -8.24 8.68 -0.32
CA ARG A 54 -8.86 8.68 -1.66
C ARG A 54 -7.80 8.60 -2.76
N LEU A 55 -6.93 7.59 -2.67
CA LEU A 55 -5.92 7.34 -3.70
C LEU A 55 -6.62 7.19 -5.05
N GLY A 56 -6.29 8.08 -5.99
CA GLY A 56 -6.73 7.94 -7.38
C GLY A 56 -6.17 6.65 -7.98
N ALA A 57 -6.74 6.19 -9.10
CA ALA A 57 -6.35 4.94 -9.76
C ALA A 57 -4.86 4.87 -10.18
N GLU A 58 -4.11 5.96 -10.05
CA GLU A 58 -2.70 6.12 -10.44
C GLU A 58 -1.79 6.46 -9.26
N ALA A 59 -2.23 6.25 -8.01
CA ALA A 59 -1.42 6.59 -6.87
C ALA A 59 -0.17 5.72 -6.77
N ARG A 60 0.98 6.35 -6.49
CA ARG A 60 2.28 5.71 -6.41
C ARG A 60 2.93 5.93 -5.05
N LEU A 61 3.60 4.90 -4.53
CA LEU A 61 4.44 5.07 -3.34
C LEU A 61 5.85 5.54 -3.73
N GLY A 62 6.33 6.59 -3.05
CA GLY A 62 7.74 7.00 -3.12
C GLY A 62 8.07 8.13 -4.09
N GLU A 63 7.10 8.96 -4.48
CA GLU A 63 7.38 10.27 -5.08
C GLU A 63 7.92 11.28 -4.05
#